data_AF-A0A8S2WDH0-F1
#
_entry.id   AF-A0A8S2WDH0-F1
#
_cell.length_a   1.000
_cell.length_b   1.000
_cell.length_c   1.000
_cell.angle_alpha   90.00
_cell.angle_beta   90.00
_cell.angle_gamma   90.00
#
_symmetry.space_group_name_H-M   'P 1'
#
loop_
_entity.id
_entity.type
_entity.pdbx_description
1 polymer ?
#
loop_
_entity_poly.entity_id
_entity_poly.type
_entity_poly.pdbx_seq_one_letter_code
_entity_poly.pdbx_strand_id
1 'polypeptide(L)' 'ERRLQTQLLRLALAKSIHHARVLIRQRHIRVRKQVVNIPSFIVRLDSQKHIDFALRSPLSSGGRPGLFIY' A
#
# COMPACT_ATOMS: atom_id res chain seq x y z
N GLU A 1 -6.86 -16.63 -5.92
CA GLU A 1 -5.97 -15.76 -5.12
C GLU A 1 -6.64 -14.42 -4.77
N ARG A 2 -7.07 -14.21 -3.52
CA ARG A 2 -7.70 -12.96 -3.04
C ARG A 2 -6.86 -12.17 -2.02
N ARG A 3 -5.61 -12.60 -1.79
CA ARG A 3 -4.68 -11.95 -0.87
C ARG A 3 -4.15 -10.63 -1.45
N LEU A 4 -4.00 -9.61 -0.60
CA LEU A 4 -3.51 -8.29 -0.98
C LEU A 4 -2.15 -8.36 -1.70
N GLN A 5 -1.24 -9.22 -1.24
CA GLN A 5 0.08 -9.44 -1.87
C GLN A 5 -0.01 -9.81 -3.36
N THR A 6 -0.82 -10.82 -3.69
CA THR A 6 -0.97 -11.31 -5.07
C THR A 6 -1.72 -10.30 -5.92
N GLN A 7 -2.66 -9.55 -5.32
CA GLN A 7 -3.39 -8.50 -6.01
C GLN A 7 -2.49 -7.32 -6.40
N LEU A 8 -1.56 -6.91 -5.53
CA LEU A 8 -0.58 -5.85 -5.85
C LEU A 8 0.36 -6.24 -6.99
N LEU A 9 0.75 -7.52 -7.04
CA LEU A 9 1.58 -8.04 -8.13
C LEU A 9 0.80 -8.03 -9.46
N ARG A 10 -0.47 -8.44 -9.44
CA ARG A 10 -1.35 -8.43 -10.63
C ARG A 10 -1.65 -7.03 -11.14
N LEU A 11 -1.74 -6.04 -10.24
CA LEU A 11 -1.96 -4.63 -10.59
C LEU A 11 -0.67 -3.91 -10.98
N ALA A 12 0.45 -4.61 -11.10
CA ALA A 12 1.78 -4.05 -11.40
C ALA A 12 2.23 -2.92 -10.43
N LEU A 13 1.63 -2.84 -9.23
CA LEU A 13 1.99 -1.86 -8.20
C LEU A 13 3.26 -2.27 -7.44
N ALA A 14 3.63 -3.54 -7.49
CA ALA A 14 4.82 -4.07 -6.84
C ALA A 14 5.60 -4.99 -7.81
N LYS A 15 6.93 -4.86 -7.78
CA LYS A 15 7.86 -5.69 -8.57
C LYS A 15 7.91 -7.16 -8.13
N SER A 16 7.55 -7.45 -6.87
CA SER A 16 7.58 -8.80 -6.28
C SER A 16 6.68 -8.89 -5.04
N ILE A 17 6.36 -10.11 -4.60
CA ILE A 17 5.62 -10.39 -3.37
C ILE A 17 6.34 -9.83 -2.13
N HIS A 18 7.68 -9.92 -2.10
CA HIS A 18 8.48 -9.35 -1.02
C HIS A 18 8.37 -7.83 -0.98
N HIS A 19 8.42 -7.18 -2.14
CA HIS A 19 8.24 -5.74 -2.26
C HIS A 19 6.83 -5.32 -1.80
N ALA A 20 5.78 -6.04 -2.21
CA ALA A 20 4.43 -5.83 -1.73
C ALA A 20 4.32 -5.93 -0.19
N ARG A 21 5.00 -6.90 0.43
CA ARG A 21 5.02 -7.06 1.90
C ARG A 21 5.63 -5.86 2.61
N VAL A 22 6.74 -5.31 2.08
CA VAL A 22 7.39 -4.13 2.64
C VAL A 22 6.49 -2.90 2.52
N LEU A 23 5.90 -2.67 1.34
CA LEU A 23 4.98 -1.56 1.09
C LEU A 23 3.76 -1.58 2.02
N ILE A 24 3.17 -2.77 2.24
CA ILE A 24 2.04 -2.93 3.16
C ILE A 24 2.48 -2.61 4.60
N ARG A 25 3.62 -3.16 5.05
CA ARG A 25 4.12 -2.92 6.43
C ARG A 25 4.45 -1.45 6.69
N GLN A 26 5.03 -0.76 5.71
CA GLN A 26 5.35 0.66 5.77
C GLN A 26 4.13 1.57 5.59
N ARG A 27 2.92 0.99 5.49
CA ARG A 27 1.65 1.74 5.35
C ARG A 27 1.59 2.58 4.07
N HIS A 28 2.27 2.17 3.01
CA HIS A 28 2.27 2.86 1.71
C HIS A 28 1.07 2.51 0.85
N ILE A 29 0.28 1.50 1.21
CA ILE A 29 -0.86 1.01 0.43
C ILE A 29 -2.16 1.26 1.18
N ARG A 30 -3.15 1.77 0.46
CA ARG A 30 -4.52 1.94 0.96
C ARG A 30 -5.50 1.16 0.09
N VAL A 31 -6.57 0.71 0.74
CA VAL A 31 -7.75 0.14 0.09
C VAL A 31 -8.90 1.09 0.38
N ARG A 32 -9.40 1.79 -0.64
CA ARG A 32 -10.36 2.90 -0.51
C ARG A 32 -9.86 3.99 0.45
N LYS A 33 -10.47 4.07 1.63
CA LYS A 33 -10.17 5.04 2.69
C LYS A 33 -9.36 4.44 3.84
N GLN A 34 -9.06 3.14 3.79
CA GLN A 34 -8.39 2.42 4.86
C GLN A 34 -6.95 2.08 4.49
N VAL A 35 -6.00 2.45 5.35
CA VAL A 35 -4.61 2.02 5.23
C VAL A 35 -4.49 0.63 5.84
N VAL A 36 -3.97 -0.32 5.07
CA VAL A 36 -3.84 -1.72 5.49
C VAL A 36 -2.38 -2.01 5.80
N ASN A 37 -2.10 -2.56 6.97
CA ASN A 37 -0.75 -2.96 7.42
C ASN A 37 -0.57 -4.49 7.49
N ILE A 38 -1.62 -5.27 7.21
CA ILE A 38 -1.61 -6.73 7.29
C ILE A 38 -1.43 -7.32 5.87
N PRO A 39 -0.32 -8.04 5.59
CA PRO A 39 -0.04 -8.57 4.26
C PRO A 39 -0.95 -9.75 3.87
N SER A 40 -1.59 -10.41 4.84
CA SER A 40 -2.53 -11.51 4.62
C SER A 40 -3.98 -11.05 4.43
N PHE A 41 -4.22 -9.74 4.29
CA PHE A 41 -5.57 -9.19 4.12
C PHE A 41 -6.25 -9.72 2.85
N ILE A 42 -7.53 -10.07 2.97
CA ILE A 42 -8.35 -10.58 1.87
C ILE A 42 -9.11 -9.40 1.26
N VAL A 43 -8.87 -9.13 -0.02
CA VAL A 43 -9.51 -8.04 -0.75
C VAL A 43 -10.88 -8.50 -1.29
N ARG A 44 -11.91 -7.68 -1.05
CA ARG A 44 -13.24 -7.86 -1.67
C ARG A 44 -13.19 -7.42 -3.13
N LEU A 45 -13.96 -8.07 -4.00
CA LEU A 45 -13.99 -7.78 -5.45
C LEU A 45 -14.24 -6.29 -5.75
N ASP A 46 -15.17 -5.68 -5.02
CA ASP A 46 -15.56 -4.27 -5.15
C ASP A 46 -14.47 -3.27 -4.67
N SER A 47 -13.60 -3.73 -3.78
CA SER A 47 -12.48 -2.94 -3.25
C SER A 47 -11.21 -3.09 -4.07
N GLN A 48 -11.14 -4.08 -4.96
CA GLN A 48 -9.94 -4.38 -5.76
C GLN A 48 -9.55 -3.24 -6.70
N LYS A 49 -10.54 -2.50 -7.23
CA LYS A 49 -10.32 -1.32 -8.11
C LYS A 49 -9.85 -0.08 -7.35
N HIS A 50 -9.97 -0.07 -6.03
CA HIS A 50 -9.68 1.07 -5.17
C HIS A 50 -8.39 0.87 -4.37
N ILE A 51 -7.44 0.13 -4.93
CA ILE A 51 -6.13 -0.11 -4.34
C ILE A 51 -5.18 0.92 -4.94
N ASP A 52 -4.73 1.85 -4.09
CA ASP A 52 -3.85 2.92 -4.50
C ASP A 52 -2.75 3.12 -3.45
N PHE A 53 -1.71 3.86 -3.83
CA PHE A 53 -0.74 4.34 -2.87
C PHE A 53 -1.38 5.34 -1.88
N ALA A 54 -0.94 5.30 -0.63
CA ALA A 54 -1.39 6.20 0.41
C ALA A 54 -0.82 7.61 0.19
N LEU A 55 -1.69 8.63 0.23
CA LEU A 55 -1.34 10.04 0.08
C LEU A 55 -0.37 10.56 1.16
N ARG A 56 -0.25 9.86 2.29
CA ARG A 56 0.60 10.21 3.43
C ARG A 56 2.03 9.64 3.34
N SER A 57 2.35 8.99 2.23
CA SER A 57 3.71 8.52 1.95
C SER A 57 4.61 9.71 1.57
N PRO A 58 5.84 9.83 2.11
CA PRO A 58 6.80 10.88 1.72
C PRO A 58 7.21 10.87 0.24
N LEU A 59 6.75 9.88 -0.53
CA LEU A 59 6.88 9.80 -2.00
C LEU A 59 5.82 10.62 -2.76
N SER A 60 4.76 11.09 -2.08
CA SER A 60 3.78 11.99 -2.68
C SER A 60 4.33 13.42 -2.58
N SER A 61 4.64 13.99 -3.74
CA SER A 61 5.16 15.34 -3.99
C SER A 61 4.41 16.45 -3.22
N GLY A 62 4.72 16.62 -1.93
CA GLY A 62 4.02 17.57 -1.04
C GLY A 62 4.18 17.32 0.47
N GLY A 63 4.84 16.23 0.89
CA GLY A 63 5.12 15.95 2.30
C GLY A 63 6.29 16.78 2.83
N ARG A 64 6.00 17.73 3.73
CA ARG A 64 6.95 18.52 4.53
C ARG A 64 8.20 17.71 4.92
N PRO A 65 9.43 18.23 4.73
CA PRO A 65 10.63 17.59 5.25
C PRO A 65 10.46 17.42 6.77
N GLY A 66 10.69 16.21 7.25
CA GLY A 66 10.55 15.87 8.66
C GLY A 66 11.35 16.85 9.51
N LEU A 67 10.69 17.42 10.51
CA LEU A 67 11.30 18.24 11.55
C LEU A 67 12.37 17.38 12.25
N PHE A 68 13.65 17.67 11.99
CA PHE A 68 14.74 17.23 12.87
C PHE A 68 14.50 17.91 14.22
N ILE A 69 14.19 17.12 15.24
CA ILE A 69 14.36 17.54 16.63
C ILE A 69 15.43 16.64 17.25
N TYR A 70 16.56 17.29 17.53
CA TYR A 70 17.77 16.91 18.28
C TYR A 70 18.57 15.70 17.80
#